data_AF-A0A7G9ZCS5-F1
#
_entry.id   AF-A0A7G9ZCS5-F1
#
_cell.length_a   1.000
_cell.length_b   1.000
_cell.length_c   1.000
_cell.angle_alpha   90.00
_cell.angle_beta   90.00
_cell.angle_gamma   90.00
#
_symmetry.space_group_name_H-M   'P 1'
#
loop_
_entity.id
_entity.type
_entity.pdbx_description
1 polymer ?
#
loop_
_entity_poly.entity_id
_entity_poly.type
_entity_poly.pdbx_seq_one_letter_code
_entity_poly.pdbx_strand_id
1 'polypeptide(L)' 'MGRLDVRGISEDTLIEFKRHVQKKYGKIHTVLGLEVEKALKLYLTAIEFQERLASPESQCKSTQIEVD' A
#
# COMPACT_ATOMS: atom_id res chain seq x y z
N MET A 1 14.67 -14.73 -8.51
CA MET A 1 13.54 -13.84 -8.90
C MET A 1 12.25 -14.50 -8.46
N GLY A 2 11.39 -13.80 -7.72
CA GLY A 2 10.07 -14.32 -7.34
C GLY A 2 9.11 -14.31 -8.53
N ARG A 3 8.12 -15.22 -8.54
CA ARG A 3 7.03 -15.26 -9.52
C ARG A 3 5.71 -15.05 -8.80
N LEU A 4 4.91 -14.10 -9.27
CA LEU A 4 3.58 -13.80 -8.75
C LEU A 4 2.55 -14.00 -9.87
N ASP A 5 1.81 -15.10 -9.81
CA ASP A 5 0.71 -15.37 -10.74
C ASP A 5 -0.62 -14.99 -10.07
N VAL A 6 -1.22 -13.88 -10.48
CA VAL A 6 -2.51 -13.41 -9.94
C VAL A 6 -3.63 -13.79 -10.91
N ARG A 7 -4.68 -14.44 -10.39
CA ARG A 7 -5.89 -14.78 -11.15
C ARG A 7 -7.07 -13.95 -10.67
N GLY A 8 -8.03 -13.70 -11.57
CA GLY A 8 -9.30 -13.05 -11.22
C GLY A 8 -9.22 -11.54 -10.97
N ILE A 9 -8.18 -10.85 -11.46
CA ILE A 9 -8.17 -9.38 -11.46
C ILE A 9 -9.30 -8.91 -12.39
N SER A 10 -10.15 -7.99 -11.91
CA SER A 10 -11.18 -7.39 -12.75
C SER A 10 -10.55 -6.66 -13.92
N GLU A 11 -11.21 -6.73 -15.08
CA GLU A 11 -10.70 -6.10 -16.29
C GLU A 11 -10.58 -4.57 -16.12
N ASP A 12 -11.56 -3.95 -15.48
CA ASP A 12 -11.58 -2.51 -15.21
C ASP A 12 -10.38 -2.07 -14.38
N THR A 13 -10.08 -2.76 -13.28
CA THR A 13 -8.93 -2.44 -12.43
C THR A 13 -7.60 -2.63 -13.17
N LEU A 14 -7.49 -3.67 -14.00
CA LEU A 14 -6.29 -3.89 -14.80
C LEU A 14 -6.10 -2.78 -15.84
N ILE A 15 -7.18 -2.35 -16.50
CA ILE A 15 -7.16 -1.26 -17.48
C ILE A 15 -6.76 0.06 -16.80
N GLU A 16 -7.40 0.39 -15.68
CA GLU A 16 -7.13 1.62 -14.94
C GLU A 16 -5.68 1.66 -14.46
N PHE A 17 -5.18 0.56 -13.91
CA PHE A 17 -3.79 0.45 -13.47
C PHE A 17 -2.80 0.62 -14.63
N LYS A 18 -3.03 -0.05 -15.77
CA LYS A 18 -2.19 0.12 -16.97
C LYS A 18 -2.22 1.55 -17.49
N ARG A 19 -3.38 2.22 -17.48
CA ARG A 19 -3.52 3.64 -17.87
C ARG A 19 -2.73 4.55 -16.93
N HIS A 20 -2.79 4.30 -15.62
CA HIS A 20 -2.00 5.06 -14.64
C HIS A 20 -0.49 4.92 -14.91
N VAL A 21 -0.01 3.69 -15.10
CA VAL A 21 1.41 3.41 -15.38
C VAL A 21 1.84 4.06 -16.69
N GLN A 22 1.05 3.92 -17.76
CA GLN A 22 1.30 4.54 -19.06
C GLN A 22 1.34 6.06 -18.96
N LYS A 23 0.43 6.69 -18.20
CA LYS A 23 0.40 8.14 -18.00
C LYS A 23 1.63 8.64 -17.25
N LYS A 24 2.09 7.88 -16.25
CA LYS A 24 3.23 8.26 -15.39
C LYS A 24 4.59 8.08 -16.09
N TYR A 25 4.74 7.04 -16.90
CA TYR A 25 6.04 6.64 -17.47
C TYR A 25 6.12 6.75 -18.99
N GLY A 26 5.01 6.99 -19.68
CA GLY A 26 4.94 6.99 -21.15
C GLY A 26 5.08 5.60 -21.79
N LYS A 27 5.23 4.54 -21.00
CA LYS A 27 5.32 3.14 -21.43
C LYS A 27 4.83 2.20 -20.34
N ILE A 28 4.47 0.97 -20.73
CA ILE A 28 4.05 -0.10 -19.79
C ILE A 28 5.14 -1.17 -19.63
N HIS A 29 5.80 -1.53 -20.73
CA HIS A 29 6.81 -2.59 -20.72
C HIS A 29 7.93 -2.25 -19.72
N THR A 30 8.41 -3.26 -19.00
CA THR A 30 9.38 -3.20 -17.87
C THR A 30 8.98 -2.41 -16.63
N VAL A 31 8.14 -1.36 -16.73
CA VAL A 31 7.75 -0.53 -15.58
C VAL A 31 6.49 -1.04 -14.86
N LEU A 32 5.66 -1.85 -15.52
CA LEU A 32 4.47 -2.42 -14.89
C LEU A 32 4.83 -3.25 -13.64
N GLY A 33 5.86 -4.10 -13.73
CA GLY A 33 6.32 -4.91 -12.60
C GLY A 33 6.84 -4.06 -11.44
N LEU A 34 7.53 -2.95 -11.73
CA LEU A 34 8.00 -2.02 -10.73
C LEU A 34 6.84 -1.38 -9.95
N GLU A 35 5.77 -0.97 -10.64
CA GLU A 35 4.60 -0.38 -9.99
C GLU A 35 3.80 -1.42 -9.21
N VAL A 36 3.73 -2.68 -9.67
CA VAL A 36 3.15 -3.78 -8.88
C VAL A 36 3.93 -3.99 -7.58
N GLU A 37 5.27 -4.01 -7.62
CA GLU A 37 6.09 -4.15 -6.41
C GLU A 37 5.85 -2.99 -5.43
N LYS A 38 5.75 -1.75 -5.93
CA LYS A 38 5.43 -0.58 -5.09
C LYS A 38 4.04 -0.70 -4.49
N ALA A 39 3.05 -1.12 -5.26
CA ALA A 39 1.68 -1.30 -4.77
C ALA A 39 1.63 -2.34 -3.64
N LEU A 40 2.36 -3.45 -3.78
CA LEU A 40 2.46 -4.47 -2.72
C LEU A 40 3.11 -3.92 -1.45
N LYS A 41 4.21 -3.16 -1.57
CA LYS A 41 4.86 -2.53 -0.39
C LYS A 41 3.91 -1.57 0.32
N LEU A 42 3.23 -0.70 -0.44
CA LEU A 42 2.27 0.25 0.11
C LEU A 42 1.10 -0.45 0.80
N TYR A 43 0.58 -1.52 0.20
CA TYR A 43 -0.48 -2.32 0.80
C TYR A 43 -0.04 -2.90 2.16
N LEU A 44 1.13 -3.54 2.21
CA LEU A 44 1.64 -4.13 3.47
C LEU A 44 1.87 -3.06 4.54
N THR A 45 2.49 -1.93 4.20
CA THR A 45 2.68 -0.81 5.15
C THR A 45 1.34 -0.25 5.65
N ALA A 46 0.33 -0.17 4.80
CA ALA A 46 -1.00 0.31 5.20
C ALA A 46 -1.66 -0.64 6.20
N ILE A 47 -1.54 -1.95 5.99
CA ILE A 47 -2.06 -2.96 6.93
C ILE A 47 -1.33 -2.87 8.27
N GLU A 48 0.01 -2.84 8.28
CA GLU A 48 0.79 -2.70 9.52
C GLU A 48 0.41 -1.43 10.30
N PHE A 49 0.19 -0.32 9.59
CA PHE A 49 -0.23 0.93 10.21
C PHE A 49 -1.64 0.84 10.81
N GLN A 50 -2.59 0.21 10.11
CA GLN A 50 -3.94 -0.01 10.61
C GLN A 50 -3.95 -0.90 11.85
N GLU A 51 -3.17 -1.97 11.87
CA GLU A 51 -3.05 -2.88 13.01
C GLU A 51 -2.46 -2.17 14.24
N ARG A 52 -1.44 -1.32 14.04
CA ARG A 52 -0.86 -0.50 15.11
C ARG A 52 -1.84 0.47 15.72
N LEU A 53 -2.69 1.11 14.91
CA LEU A 53 -3.73 2.03 15.40
C LEU A 53 -4.90 1.29 16.07
N ALA A 54 -5.19 0.07 15.63
CA ALA A 54 -6.22 -0.78 16.22
C ALA A 54 -5.79 -1.44 17.54
N SER A 55 -4.49 -1.42 17.88
CA SER A 55 -4.01 -1.89 19.18
C SER A 55 -4.44 -0.93 20.30
N PRO A 56 -5.17 -1.39 21.33
CA PRO A 56 -5.69 -0.55 22.41
C PRO A 56 -4.62 0.05 23.33
N GLU A 57 -3.33 -0.25 23.15
CA GLU A 57 -2.27 0.19 24.07
C GLU A 57 -1.71 1.61 23.81
N SER A 58 -2.21 2.35 22.82
CA SER A 58 -1.75 3.72 22.55
C SER A 58 -2.54 4.84 23.22
N GLN A 59 -3.58 4.52 24.01
CA GLN A 59 -4.29 5.51 24.83
C GLN A 59 -3.98 5.30 26.32
N CYS A 60 -2.78 5.61 26.78
CA CYS A 60 -2.52 5.71 28.23
C CYS A 60 -1.20 6.42 28.61
N LYS A 61 -0.83 7.55 27.98
CA LYS A 61 0.17 8.48 28.57
C LYS A 61 -0.08 9.95 28.17
N SER A 62 -1.17 10.52 28.68
CA SER A 62 -1.41 11.96 28.83
C SER A 62 -2.52 12.05 29.87
N THR A 63 -2.41 12.62 31.06
CA THR A 63 -1.60 13.74 31.54
C THR A 63 -1.63 13.68 33.07
N GLN A 64 -0.48 13.66 33.75
CA GLN A 64 -0.37 14.12 35.13
C GLN A 64 0.63 15.27 35.10
N ILE A 65 0.10 16.49 34.94
CA ILE A 65 0.83 17.70 35.30
C ILE A 65 0.40 17.94 36.75
N GLU A 66 1.24 17.54 37.69
CA GLU A 66 1.15 18.03 39.07
C GLU A 66 1.56 19.50 39.04
N VAL A 67 0.69 20.37 39.53
CA VAL A 67 0.96 21.78 39.77
C VAL A 67 1.15 21.93 41.27
N ASP A 68 2.37 22.21 41.70
CA ASP A 68 2.71 22.81 42.99
C ASP A 68 3.23 24.23 42.75
#